data_AF-A0A7C2TEV4-F1
#
_entry.id   AF-A0A7C2TEV4-F1
#
_cell.length_a   1.000
_cell.length_b   1.000
_cell.length_c   1.000
_cell.angle_alpha   90.00
_cell.angle_beta   90.00
_cell.angle_gamma   90.00
#
_symmetry.space_group_name_H-M   'P 1'
#
loop_
_entity.id
_entity.type
_entity.pdbx_description
1 polymer ?
#
loop_
_entity_poly.entity_id
_entity_poly.type
_entity_poly.pdbx_seq_one_letter_code
_entity_poly.pdbx_strand_id
1 'polypeptide(L)'
;MGGKMRLNPAGVMAEKWWYESENKFPTPALGAHVVMPNHFHGIVQIAGVDLRVDPETGEKTTGGHASGGYAGPPLLTIVQWFKTMTTNECVRGVKQLG
;
A
#
# COMPACT_ATOMS: atom_id res chain seq x y z
N MET A 1 -17.38 15.13 -20.27
CA MET A 1 -16.02 15.38 -20.80
C MET A 1 -15.04 14.45 -20.11
N GLY A 2 -14.62 13.38 -20.78
CA GLY A 2 -13.62 12.45 -20.25
C GLY A 2 -12.21 12.94 -20.57
N GLY A 3 -11.70 13.87 -19.76
CA GLY A 3 -10.32 14.35 -19.89
C GLY A 3 -9.35 13.30 -19.37
N LYS A 4 -8.65 12.59 -20.27
CA LYS A 4 -7.52 11.74 -19.88
C LYS A 4 -6.46 12.61 -19.23
N MET A 5 -6.12 12.32 -17.98
CA MET A 5 -5.07 13.05 -17.28
C MET A 5 -3.71 12.74 -17.93
N ARG A 6 -2.96 13.78 -18.27
CA ARG A 6 -1.55 13.65 -18.68
C ARG A 6 -0.69 13.67 -17.42
N LEU A 7 0.03 12.57 -17.16
CA LEU A 7 0.94 12.50 -16.03
C LEU A 7 2.07 13.52 -16.21
N ASN A 8 2.33 14.29 -15.16
CA ASN A 8 3.56 15.06 -15.01
C ASN A 8 4.64 14.15 -14.38
N PRO A 9 5.89 14.61 -14.22
CA PRO A 9 6.95 13.78 -13.64
C PRO A 9 6.60 13.19 -12.27
N ALA A 10 5.90 13.93 -11.41
CA ALA A 10 5.47 13.43 -10.11
C ALA A 10 4.40 12.33 -10.24
N GLY A 11 3.51 12.44 -11.21
CA GLY A 11 2.52 11.41 -11.52
C GLY A 11 3.16 10.13 -12.07
N VAL A 12 4.14 10.25 -12.96
CA VAL A 12 4.93 9.12 -13.48
C VAL A 12 5.68 8.42 -12.35
N MET A 13 6.26 9.18 -11.43
CA MET A 13 6.92 8.64 -10.23
C MET A 13 5.94 7.86 -9.34
N ALA A 14 4.74 8.38 -9.09
CA ALA A 14 3.74 7.69 -8.27
C ALA A 14 3.28 6.37 -8.92
N GLU A 15 3.06 6.36 -10.24
CA GLU A 15 2.71 5.16 -11.01
C GLU A 15 3.84 4.12 -10.96
N LYS A 16 5.10 4.54 -11.15
CA LYS A 16 6.27 3.67 -11.01
C LYS A 16 6.31 2.97 -9.64
N TRP A 17 6.16 3.70 -8.54
CA TRP A 17 6.22 3.10 -7.21
C TRP A 17 5.01 2.24 -6.87
N TRP A 18 3.87 2.43 -7.55
CA TRP A 18 2.74 1.52 -7.45
C TRP A 18 3.10 0.14 -8.01
N TYR A 19 3.66 0.09 -9.22
CA TYR A 19 4.11 -1.19 -9.80
C TYR A 19 5.26 -1.83 -9.00
N GLU A 20 6.21 -1.04 -8.48
CA GLU A 20 7.27 -1.60 -7.63
C GLU A 20 6.75 -2.14 -6.29
N SER A 21 5.57 -1.69 -5.84
CA SER A 21 4.93 -2.24 -4.65
C SER A 21 4.51 -3.70 -4.88
N GLU A 22 4.13 -4.09 -6.10
CA GLU A 22 3.82 -5.49 -6.46
C GLU A 22 5.05 -6.38 -6.34
N ASN A 23 6.22 -5.89 -6.81
CA ASN A 23 7.49 -6.61 -6.69
C ASN A 23 7.93 -6.77 -5.22
N LYS A 24 7.64 -5.76 -4.39
CA LYS A 24 8.04 -5.73 -2.99
C LYS A 24 7.18 -6.65 -2.10
N PHE A 25 5.89 -6.78 -2.42
CA PHE A 25 4.90 -7.47 -1.60
C PHE A 25 4.16 -8.54 -2.42
N PRO A 26 4.63 -9.80 -2.40
CA PRO A 26 4.02 -10.89 -3.16
C PRO A 26 2.60 -11.26 -2.72
N THR A 27 2.18 -10.81 -1.53
CA THR A 27 0.91 -11.16 -0.87
C THR A 27 0.32 -9.91 -0.19
N PRO A 28 -0.05 -8.87 -0.94
CA PRO A 28 -1.36 -8.86 -1.59
C PRO A 28 -1.35 -8.38 -3.05
N ALA A 29 -2.41 -8.70 -3.78
CA ALA A 29 -2.57 -8.22 -5.16
C ALA A 29 -2.94 -6.73 -5.17
N LEU A 30 -2.22 -5.93 -5.95
CA LEU A 30 -2.60 -4.56 -6.25
C LEU A 30 -3.58 -4.56 -7.43
N GLY A 31 -4.66 -3.79 -7.29
CA GLY A 31 -5.71 -3.68 -8.28
C GLY A 31 -5.59 -2.41 -9.13
N ALA A 32 -6.73 -1.98 -9.68
CA ALA A 32 -6.81 -0.74 -10.42
C ALA A 32 -6.39 0.47 -9.56
N HIS A 33 -5.76 1.45 -10.21
CA HIS A 33 -5.34 2.69 -9.58
C HIS A 33 -5.54 3.88 -10.52
N VAL A 34 -5.56 5.09 -9.95
CA VAL A 34 -5.61 6.35 -10.67
C VAL A 34 -4.78 7.40 -9.93
N VAL A 35 -3.87 8.03 -10.66
CA VAL A 35 -3.17 9.23 -10.21
C VAL A 35 -4.04 10.43 -10.56
N MET A 36 -4.19 11.39 -9.65
CA MET A 36 -4.85 12.67 -9.88
C MET A 36 -3.94 13.81 -9.43
N PRO A 37 -4.18 15.06 -9.86
CA PRO A 37 -3.31 16.18 -9.50
C PRO A 37 -3.16 16.40 -7.99
N ASN A 38 -4.16 16.02 -7.19
CA ASN A 38 -4.20 16.26 -5.74
C ASN A 38 -4.11 14.98 -4.89
N HIS A 39 -4.35 13.80 -5.46
CA HIS A 39 -4.30 12.55 -4.70
C HIS A 39 -4.09 11.32 -5.59
N PHE A 40 -3.77 10.22 -4.92
CA PHE A 40 -3.66 8.90 -5.52
C PHE A 40 -4.77 8.02 -4.97
N HIS A 41 -5.43 7.24 -5.83
CA HIS A 41 -6.41 6.25 -5.44
C HIS A 41 -5.98 4.88 -6.00
N GLY A 42 -5.98 3.84 -5.17
CA GLY A 42 -5.60 2.50 -5.56
C GLY A 42 -6.35 1.45 -4.75
N ILE A 43 -6.60 0.30 -5.36
CA ILE A 43 -7.26 -0.85 -4.74
C ILE A 43 -6.19 -1.84 -4.30
N VAL A 44 -6.27 -2.32 -3.07
CA VAL A 44 -5.39 -3.37 -2.53
C VAL A 44 -6.24 -4.54 -2.08
N GLN A 45 -6.01 -5.72 -2.65
CA GLN A 45 -6.73 -6.94 -2.29
C GLN A 45 -5.94 -7.74 -1.28
N ILE A 46 -6.36 -7.67 -0.01
CA ILE A 46 -5.73 -8.41 1.08
C ILE A 46 -6.35 -9.80 1.17
N ALA A 47 -5.58 -10.85 0.87
CA ALA A 47 -6.00 -12.23 1.01
C ALA A 47 -5.33 -12.88 2.24
N GLY A 48 -6.04 -13.77 2.95
CA GLY A 48 -5.50 -14.51 4.10
C GLY A 48 -5.74 -13.86 5.47
N VAL A 49 -6.80 -13.06 5.62
CA VAL A 49 -7.25 -12.60 6.95
C VAL A 49 -8.18 -13.67 7.53
N ASP A 50 -7.79 -14.29 8.64
CA ASP A 50 -8.75 -15.00 9.48
C ASP A 50 -9.62 -13.96 10.20
N LEU A 51 -10.79 -13.64 9.62
CA LEU A 51 -11.76 -12.69 10.19
C LEU A 51 -12.59 -13.30 11.33
N ARG A 52 -12.17 -14.43 11.92
CA ARG A 52 -12.83 -15.01 13.09
C ARG A 52 -12.63 -14.10 14.31
N VAL A 53 -13.48 -13.09 14.41
CA VAL A 53 -13.93 -12.57 15.70
C VAL A 53 -15.01 -13.54 16.16
N ASP A 54 -14.61 -14.61 16.85
CA ASP A 54 -15.56 -15.45 17.57
C ASP A 54 -15.88 -14.74 18.89
N PRO A 55 -17.13 -14.30 19.15
CA PRO A 55 -17.43 -13.53 20.36
C PRO A 55 -17.56 -14.40 21.61
N GLU A 56 -17.49 -15.74 21.51
CA GLU A 56 -17.79 -16.62 22.62
C GLU A 56 -16.85 -17.83 22.71
N THR A 57 -15.71 -17.67 23.38
CA THR A 57 -15.19 -18.72 24.29
C THR A 57 -13.93 -18.23 24.99
N GLY A 58 -14.03 -18.07 26.30
CA GLY A 58 -12.88 -17.83 27.16
C GLY A 58 -12.08 -19.11 27.33
N GLU A 59 -10.93 -19.21 26.65
CA GLU A 59 -9.86 -20.11 27.06
C GLU A 59 -8.57 -19.33 27.29
N LYS A 60 -8.05 -19.48 28.51
CA LYS A 60 -6.77 -18.94 28.95
C LYS A 60 -5.65 -19.80 28.39
N THR A 61 -4.91 -19.28 27.42
CA THR A 61 -3.53 -19.74 27.14
C THR A 61 -2.55 -18.64 27.51
N THR A 62 -1.73 -18.97 28.51
CA THR A 62 -0.57 -18.24 28.98
C THR A 62 0.52 -18.14 27.92
N GLY A 63 0.99 -16.92 27.64
CA GLY A 63 2.32 -16.65 27.08
C GLY A 63 2.43 -16.55 25.56
N GLY A 64 2.68 -15.34 25.06
CA GLY A 64 3.06 -15.07 23.68
C GLY A 64 2.11 -14.09 23.00
N HIS A 65 2.64 -13.02 22.41
CA HIS A 65 1.90 -12.06 21.59
C HIS A 65 1.11 -12.78 20.49
N ALA A 66 -0.16 -13.07 20.73
CA ALA A 66 -1.03 -13.73 19.77
C ALA A 66 -1.42 -12.73 18.66
N SER A 67 -0.55 -12.65 17.66
CA SER A 67 -0.85 -12.09 16.35
C SER A 67 -1.97 -12.92 15.72
N GLY A 68 -3.19 -12.38 15.66
CA GLY A 68 -4.22 -12.88 14.73
C GLY A 68 -3.63 -12.86 13.33
N GLY A 69 -3.39 -14.04 12.77
CA GLY A 69 -2.39 -14.25 11.72
C GLY A 69 -2.75 -13.61 10.38
N TYR A 70 -2.17 -12.46 10.09
CA TYR A 70 -1.99 -11.99 8.71
C TYR A 70 -0.81 -12.76 8.10
N ALA A 71 -1.07 -13.65 7.14
CA ALA A 71 -0.02 -14.31 6.36
C ALA A 71 0.63 -13.38 5.30
N GLY A 72 0.17 -12.12 5.18
CA GLY A 72 0.74 -11.08 4.31
C GLY A 72 1.21 -9.85 5.10
N PRO A 73 1.94 -8.91 4.47
CA PRO A 73 2.27 -7.63 5.09
C PRO A 73 0.96 -6.92 5.45
N PRO A 74 0.85 -6.33 6.65
CA PRO A 74 -0.34 -5.57 7.00
C PRO A 74 -0.49 -4.42 5.99
N LEU A 75 -1.72 -4.08 5.61
CA LEU A 75 -2.03 -2.95 4.70
C LEU A 75 -1.22 -1.70 5.01
N LEU A 76 -1.05 -1.44 6.32
CA LEU A 76 -0.22 -0.38 6.85
C LEU A 76 1.20 -0.38 6.27
N THR A 77 1.88 -1.53 6.22
CA THR A 77 3.24 -1.66 5.70
C THR A 77 3.32 -1.33 4.22
N ILE A 78 2.34 -1.75 3.42
CA ILE A 78 2.31 -1.49 1.97
C ILE A 78 2.11 0.00 1.72
N VAL A 79 1.10 0.59 2.37
CA VAL A 79 0.80 2.02 2.25
C VAL A 79 1.97 2.87 2.76
N GLN A 80 2.58 2.47 3.87
CA GLN A 80 3.75 3.15 4.43
C GLN A 80 4.92 3.11 3.44
N TRP A 81 5.27 1.92 2.94
CA TRP A 81 6.36 1.75 1.99
C TRP A 81 6.14 2.58 0.71
N PHE A 82 4.96 2.47 0.11
CA PHE A 82 4.60 3.21 -1.09
C PHE A 82 4.75 4.74 -0.90
N LYS A 83 4.20 5.28 0.19
CA LYS A 83 4.32 6.71 0.52
C LYS A 83 5.77 7.12 0.76
N THR A 84 6.54 6.30 1.48
CA THR A 84 7.96 6.57 1.75
C THR A 84 8.76 6.64 0.46
N MET A 85 8.64 5.66 -0.43
CA MET A 85 9.43 5.62 -1.67
C MET A 85 9.07 6.78 -2.60
N THR A 86 7.78 7.04 -2.77
CA THR A 86 7.29 8.17 -3.57
C THR A 86 7.78 9.51 -3.01
N THR A 87 7.70 9.70 -1.69
CA THR A 87 8.16 10.95 -1.04
C THR A 87 9.67 11.13 -1.17
N ASN A 88 10.44 10.08 -0.95
CA ASN A 88 11.91 10.14 -1.03
C ASN A 88 12.37 10.50 -2.45
N GLU A 89 11.79 9.89 -3.49
CA GLU A 89 12.13 10.23 -4.86
C GLU A 89 11.70 11.66 -5.21
N CYS A 90 10.53 12.10 -4.75
CA CYS A 90 10.07 13.48 -4.94
C CYS A 90 11.04 14.50 -4.33
N VAL A 91 11.38 14.33 -3.05
CA VAL A 91 12.31 15.23 -2.35
C VAL A 91 13.67 15.26 -3.03
N ARG A 92 14.18 14.11 -3.48
CA ARG A 92 15.45 14.05 -4.20
C ARG A 92 15.37 14.76 -5.55
N GLY A 93 14.28 14.59 -6.29
CA GLY A 93 14.05 15.28 -7.56
C GLY A 93 14.01 16.79 -7.39
N VAL A 94 13.29 17.28 -6.35
CA VAL A 94 13.24 18.72 -6.04
C VAL A 94 14.63 19.27 -5.70
N LYS A 95 15.44 18.55 -4.91
CA LYS A 95 16.80 18.99 -4.55
C LYS A 95 17.79 18.99 -5.71
N GLN A 96 17.53 18.24 -6.78
CA GLN A 96 18.42 18.14 -7.95
C GLN A 96 18.06 19.14 -9.05
N LEU A 97 16.80 19.59 -9.09
CA LEU A 97 16.25 20.46 -10.12
C LEU A 97 15.94 21.88 -9.64
N GLY A 98 15.93 22.11 -8.32
CA GLY A 98 15.84 23.42 -7.68
C GLY A 98 17.20 23.90 -7.22
#